data_AF-A0AAT9HQH4-F1
#
_entry.id   AF-A0AAT9HQH4-F1
#
_cell.length_a   1.000
_cell.length_b   1.000
_cell.length_c   1.000
_cell.angle_alpha   90.00
_cell.angle_beta   90.00
_cell.angle_gamma   90.00
#
_symmetry.space_group_name_H-M   'P 1'
#
loop_
_entity.id
_entity.type
_entity.pdbx_description
1 polymer ?
#
loop_
_entity_poly.entity_id
_entity_poly.type
_entity_poly.pdbx_seq_one_letter_code
_entity_poly.pdbx_strand_id
1 'polypeptide(L)' 'MNLAADYARLGRPDAARTHLHRARGAARTLADDRYGERVRDAIRRLEIRLDEDGGHRP' A
#
# COMPACT_ATOMS: atom_id res chain seq x y z
N MET A 1 9.19 -7.28 13.97
CA MET A 1 9.90 -6.08 13.48
C MET A 1 9.33 -5.75 12.11
N ASN A 2 8.35 -4.85 12.05
CA ASN A 2 7.56 -4.61 10.84
C ASN A 2 7.71 -3.14 10.44
N LEU A 3 8.72 -2.88 9.61
CA LEU A 3 9.02 -1.55 9.06
C LEU A 3 7.78 -0.89 8.45
N ALA A 4 6.85 -1.67 7.87
CA ALA A 4 5.62 -1.12 7.28
C ALA A 4 4.67 -0.54 8.33
N ALA A 5 4.67 -1.07 9.57
CA ALA A 5 3.91 -0.50 10.68
C ALA A 5 4.57 0.78 11.24
N ASP A 6 5.90 0.85 11.20
CA ASP A 6 6.64 2.04 11.64
C ASP A 6 6.52 3.21 10.63
N TYR A 7 6.41 2.92 9.33
CA TYR A 7 6.19 3.96 8.32
C TYR A 7 4.81 4.64 8.43
N ALA A 8 3.79 3.95 8.91
CA ALA A 8 2.47 4.54 9.14
C ALA A 8 2.47 5.52 10.33
N ARG A 9 3.25 5.24 11.38
CA ARG A 9 3.34 6.10 12.59
C ARG A 9 4.17 7.37 12.41
N LEU A 10 4.95 7.51 11.33
CA LEU A 10 5.88 8.63 11.11
C LEU A 10 5.25 9.88 10.46
N GLY A 11 3.92 9.97 10.36
CA GLY A 11 3.26 11.22 9.95
C GLY A 11 3.50 11.63 8.49
N ARG A 12 3.69 10.65 7.59
CA ARG A 12 3.72 10.91 6.13
C ARG A 12 2.79 9.95 5.37
N PRO A 13 1.46 10.13 5.48
CA PRO A 13 0.52 9.45 4.59
C PRO A 13 0.84 9.71 3.11
N ASP A 14 1.41 10.86 2.78
CA ASP A 14 1.86 11.23 1.42
C ASP A 14 3.01 10.36 0.87
N ALA A 15 3.97 10.02 1.73
CA ALA A 15 5.08 9.14 1.34
C ALA A 15 4.56 7.71 1.12
N ALA A 16 3.69 7.23 2.00
CA ALA A 16 3.06 5.92 1.86
C ALA A 16 2.23 5.82 0.56
N ARG A 17 1.46 6.86 0.22
CA ARG A 17 0.71 6.95 -1.05
C ARG A 17 1.63 6.93 -2.28
N THR A 18 2.77 7.62 -2.24
CA THR A 18 3.76 7.62 -3.34
C THR A 18 4.37 6.24 -3.57
N HIS A 19 4.76 5.55 -2.49
CA HIS A 19 5.30 4.19 -2.58
C HIS A 19 4.25 3.18 -3.05
N LEU A 20 3.00 3.35 -2.63
CA LEU A 20 1.89 2.53 -3.06
C LEU A 20 1.55 2.73 -4.54
N HIS A 21 1.58 3.96 -5.05
CA HIS A 21 1.41 4.23 -6.48
C HIS A 21 2.47 3.50 -7.33
N ARG A 22 3.74 3.53 -6.88
CA ARG A 22 4.83 2.77 -7.53
C ARG A 22 4.61 1.26 -7.47
N ALA A 23 4.20 0.73 -6.31
CA ALA A 23 3.89 -0.69 -6.16
C ALA A 23 2.76 -1.13 -7.10
N ARG A 24 1.72 -0.30 -7.25
CA ARG A 24 0.61 -0.53 -8.18
C ARG A 24 1.06 -0.52 -9.64
N GLY A 25 1.98 0.38 -10.01
CA GLY A 25 2.60 0.40 -11.33
C GLY A 25 3.35 -0.89 -11.65
N ALA A 26 4.20 -1.36 -10.72
CA ALA A 26 4.92 -2.62 -10.86
C ALA A 26 4.00 -3.85 -10.85
N ALA A 27 2.89 -3.82 -10.10
CA ALA A 27 1.94 -4.91 -10.08
C ALA A 27 1.11 -5.05 -11.37
N ARG A 28 1.03 -3.99 -12.19
CA ARG A 28 0.44 -4.07 -13.54
C ARG A 28 1.34 -4.77 -14.54
N THR A 29 2.65 -4.81 -14.31
CA THR A 29 3.61 -5.54 -15.17
C THR A 29 3.76 -7.00 -14.76
N LEU A 30 3.22 -7.40 -13.60
CA LEU A 30 3.12 -8.81 -13.22
C LEU A 30 2.14 -9.51 -14.15
N ALA A 31 2.50 -10.73 -14.56
CA ALA A 31 1.64 -11.62 -15.29
C ALA A 31 0.34 -11.88 -14.52
N ASP A 32 -0.76 -12.11 -15.25
CA ASP A 32 -2.11 -12.31 -14.69
C ASP A 32 -2.29 -13.71 -14.09
N ASP A 33 -1.22 -14.21 -13.45
CA ASP A 33 -1.21 -15.47 -12.75
C ASP A 33 -1.64 -15.28 -11.30
N ARG A 34 -1.90 -16.41 -10.63
CA ARG A 34 -2.19 -16.47 -9.19
C ARG A 34 -1.19 -15.72 -8.30
N TYR A 35 0.04 -15.55 -8.75
CA TYR A 35 1.04 -14.73 -8.06
C TYR A 35 0.75 -13.23 -8.23
N GLY A 36 0.50 -12.77 -9.46
CA GLY A 36 0.12 -11.38 -9.76
C GLY A 36 -1.18 -10.98 -9.05
N GLU A 37 -2.18 -11.85 -9.05
CA GLU A 37 -3.43 -11.63 -8.31
C GLU A 37 -3.21 -11.45 -6.80
N ARG A 38 -2.40 -12.32 -6.17
CA ARG A 38 -2.09 -12.21 -4.74
C ARG A 38 -1.36 -10.91 -4.39
N VAL A 39 -0.43 -10.47 -5.25
CA VAL A 39 0.29 -9.20 -5.05
C VAL A 39 -0.66 -8.01 -5.21
N ARG A 40 -1.55 -8.04 -6.21
CA ARG A 40 -2.56 -6.99 -6.42
C ARG A 40 -3.56 -6.90 -5.26
N ASP A 41 -3.95 -8.04 -4.69
CA ASP A 41 -4.84 -8.10 -3.51
C ASP A 41 -4.16 -7.52 -2.26
N ALA A 42 -2.89 -7.85 -2.03
CA ALA A 42 -2.11 -7.30 -0.92
C ALA A 42 -1.95 -5.78 -1.02
N ILE A 43 -1.69 -5.26 -2.23
CA ILE A 43 -1.62 -3.81 -2.47
C ILE A 43 -2.97 -3.15 -2.17
N ARG A 44 -4.08 -3.71 -2.68
CA ARG A 44 -5.44 -3.15 -2.46
C ARG A 44 -5.77 -3.04 -0.97
N ARG A 45 -5.45 -4.07 -0.17
CA ARG A 45 -5.65 -4.03 1.29
C ARG A 45 -4.84 -2.93 1.97
N LEU A 46 -3.61 -2.70 1.49
CA LEU A 46 -2.76 -1.63 1.98
C LEU A 46 -3.32 -0.24 1.62
N GLU A 47 -3.94 -0.08 0.44
CA GLU A 47 -4.63 1.18 0.04
C GLU A 47 -5.74 1.52 1.03
N ILE A 48 -6.61 0.54 1.34
CA ILE A 48 -7.74 0.72 2.25
C ILE A 48 -7.24 1.13 3.64
N ARG A 49 -6.23 0.43 4.17
CA ARG A 49 -5.68 0.73 5.49
C ARG A 49 -5.05 2.13 5.58
N LEU A 50 -4.41 2.59 4.50
CA LEU A 50 -3.85 3.95 4.45
C LEU A 50 -4.93 5.03 4.30
N ASP A 51 -6.04 4.72 3.63
CA ASP A 51 -7.20 5.61 3.53
C ASP A 51 -7.91 5.76 4.89
N GLU A 52 -8.09 4.64 5.61
CA GLU A 52 -8.63 4.62 6.97
C GLU A 52 -7.74 5.38 7.96
N ASP A 53 -6.42 5.19 7.90
CA ASP A 53 -5.45 5.87 8.78
C ASP A 53 -5.31 7.37 8.43
N GLY A 54 -5.41 7.72 7.14
CA GLY A 54 -5.39 9.11 6.67
C GLY A 54 -6.72 9.88 6.86
N GLY A 55 -7.83 9.16 7.04
CA GLY A 55 -9.16 9.70 7.35
C GLY A 55 -9.38 9.95 8.85
N HIS A 56 -8.53 9.40 9.73
CA HIS A 56 -8.58 9.65 11.17
C HIS A 56 -7.82 10.92 11.55
N ARG A 57 -8.40 12.08 11.24
CA ARG A 57 -8.00 13.37 11.82
C ARG A 57 -9.12 13.83 12.77
N PRO A 58 -8.88 13.99 14.09
CA PRO A 58 -9.82 14.69 14.98
C PRO A 58 -9.90 16.18 14.66
#